data_AF-A0A256J9J8-F1
#
_entry.id   AF-A0A256J9J8-F1
#
_cell.length_a   1.000
_cell.length_b   1.000
_cell.length_c   1.000
_cell.angle_alpha   90.00
_cell.angle_beta   90.00
_cell.angle_gamma   90.00
#
_symmetry.space_group_name_H-M   'P 1'
#
loop_
_entity.id
_entity.type
_entity.pdbx_description
1 polymer ?
#
loop_
_entity_poly.entity_id
_entity_poly.type
_entity_poly.pdbx_seq_one_letter_code
_entity_poly.pdbx_strand_id
1 'polypeptide(L)'
;MNLGITDQLADGAGETPLRALPWVDEDRDECRCEPAFREPVGTGVEDRVILDVDAGACPGRGDLAASADCLATVVEALGDRDADVIRTRHRGRERSYADRAADLLTAAGRFRERVGFREERLAERVLRDPLGAAVEAAGRAGPTKRIAAETGLLSAAEDLGGGENWPESDGVLSDRLRAHVGPTAATARVAASPPPGATLVDRWTVPTGATVRLYDGDDSLRTYHLTPP
;
A
#
# COMPACT_ATOMS: atom_id res chain seq x y z
N MET A 1 1.22 53.08 47.42
CA MET A 1 2.19 52.79 46.33
C MET A 1 3.21 51.79 46.88
N ASN A 2 3.47 50.72 46.12
CA ASN A 2 4.20 49.47 46.42
C ASN A 2 5.01 49.37 47.72
N LEU A 3 4.79 48.25 48.45
CA LEU A 3 5.71 47.10 48.54
C LEU A 3 5.12 46.02 49.47
N GLY A 4 5.18 44.76 49.05
CA GLY A 4 4.76 43.61 49.86
C GLY A 4 4.74 42.31 49.07
N ILE A 5 5.91 41.87 48.59
CA ILE A 5 6.15 40.51 48.08
C ILE A 5 6.34 39.57 49.28
N THR A 6 5.56 38.49 49.31
CA THR A 6 5.69 37.18 50.02
C THR A 6 4.30 36.54 49.87
N ASP A 7 4.05 35.27 49.56
CA ASP A 7 4.85 34.05 49.49
C ASP A 7 3.91 32.95 48.93
N GLN A 8 4.27 32.31 47.81
CA GLN A 8 3.98 30.90 47.44
C GLN A 8 4.19 30.67 45.94
N LEU A 9 5.44 30.49 45.55
CA LEU A 9 5.83 29.79 44.32
C LEU A 9 6.93 28.77 44.67
N ALA A 10 6.47 27.56 44.96
CA ALA A 10 7.15 26.27 44.88
C ALA A 10 6.01 25.25 44.98
N ASP A 11 5.85 24.20 44.17
CA ASP A 11 6.66 23.57 43.16
C ASP A 11 5.68 22.75 42.31
N GLY A 12 5.94 22.58 41.02
CA GLY A 12 5.15 21.67 40.20
C GLY A 12 5.23 21.94 38.71
N ALA A 13 6.44 21.92 38.17
CA ALA A 13 6.60 21.57 36.76
C ALA A 13 5.96 20.19 36.54
N GLY A 14 4.86 20.17 35.83
CA GLY A 14 4.20 18.96 35.35
C GLY A 14 3.61 19.31 34.00
N GLU A 15 4.41 19.08 32.97
CA GLU A 15 4.00 19.17 31.57
C GLU A 15 2.65 18.48 31.41
N THR A 16 1.59 19.25 31.19
CA THR A 16 0.31 18.68 30.77
C THR A 16 0.59 17.92 29.47
N PRO A 17 0.50 16.59 29.45
CA PRO A 17 0.69 15.88 28.20
C PRO A 17 -0.43 16.35 27.28
N LEU A 18 -0.07 16.90 26.12
CA LEU A 18 -0.98 17.26 25.03
C LEU A 18 -1.83 16.06 24.52
N ARG A 19 -1.74 14.90 25.18
CA ARG A 19 -2.54 13.68 24.97
C ARG A 19 -3.91 13.71 25.66
N ALA A 20 -4.26 14.76 26.40
CA ALA A 20 -5.53 14.86 27.13
C ALA A 20 -6.56 15.77 26.43
N LEU A 21 -6.62 15.77 25.10
CA LEU A 21 -7.64 16.49 24.35
C LEU A 21 -8.74 15.52 23.89
N PRO A 22 -10.01 15.72 24.30
CA PRO A 22 -11.15 14.83 24.05
C PRO A 22 -11.71 14.89 22.61
N TRP A 23 -10.86 15.26 21.65
CA TRP A 23 -11.11 15.22 20.22
C TRP A 23 -9.96 14.54 19.46
N VAL A 24 -9.02 13.93 20.20
CA VAL A 24 -8.07 12.93 19.71
C VAL A 24 -8.49 11.57 20.27
N ASP A 25 -9.75 11.22 20.09
CA ASP A 25 -10.10 9.82 19.98
C ASP A 25 -9.71 9.43 18.55
N GLU A 26 -8.58 8.72 18.43
CA GLU A 26 -8.22 7.97 17.23
C GLU A 26 -9.22 6.82 17.05
N ASP A 27 -10.49 7.13 16.80
CA ASP A 27 -11.36 6.28 16.01
C ASP A 27 -10.92 6.41 14.54
N ARG A 28 -9.68 6.00 14.26
CA ARG A 28 -9.32 5.56 12.91
C ARG A 28 -10.17 4.32 12.72
N ASP A 29 -11.31 4.44 12.04
CA ASP A 29 -12.20 3.32 11.78
C ASP A 29 -11.36 2.08 11.43
N GLU A 30 -11.34 1.09 12.34
CA GLU A 30 -10.45 -0.07 12.23
C GLU A 30 -10.65 -0.76 10.88
N CYS A 31 -9.58 -1.33 10.33
CA CYS A 31 -9.70 -2.05 9.07
C CYS A 31 -10.70 -3.20 9.19
N ARG A 32 -11.63 -3.28 8.23
CA ARG A 32 -12.60 -4.38 8.10
C ARG A 32 -12.41 -5.14 6.79
N CYS A 33 -11.16 -5.25 6.35
CA CYS A 33 -10.81 -6.08 5.20
C CYS A 33 -10.81 -7.54 5.61
N GLU A 34 -11.43 -8.40 4.82
CA GLU A 34 -11.51 -9.84 5.03
C GLU A 34 -10.70 -10.56 3.93
N PRO A 35 -9.43 -10.91 4.20
CA PRO A 35 -8.58 -11.64 3.26
C PRO A 35 -8.95 -13.13 3.17
N ALA A 36 -8.93 -13.67 1.95
CA ALA A 36 -9.14 -15.09 1.68
C ALA A 36 -8.29 -15.55 0.48
N PHE A 37 -7.48 -16.58 0.68
CA PHE A 37 -6.70 -17.21 -0.39
C PHE A 37 -7.58 -18.08 -1.29
N ARG A 38 -7.39 -17.96 -2.61
CA ARG A 38 -8.14 -18.69 -3.64
C ARG A 38 -7.18 -19.25 -4.68
N GLU A 39 -7.42 -20.50 -5.07
CA GLU A 39 -6.70 -21.18 -6.14
C GLU A 39 -7.68 -21.41 -7.30
N PRO A 40 -7.66 -20.58 -8.35
CA PRO A 40 -8.61 -20.69 -9.44
C PRO A 40 -8.28 -21.90 -10.32
N VAL A 41 -9.21 -22.86 -10.34
CA VAL A 41 -9.14 -24.05 -11.20
C VAL A 41 -9.61 -23.73 -12.62
N GLY A 42 -9.06 -24.44 -13.62
CA GLY A 42 -9.54 -24.37 -15.01
C GLY A 42 -9.08 -23.16 -15.81
N THR A 43 -8.09 -22.39 -15.32
CA THR A 43 -7.51 -21.24 -16.04
C THR A 43 -6.35 -21.61 -16.97
N GLY A 44 -5.93 -22.88 -16.98
CA GLY A 44 -4.76 -23.35 -17.72
C GLY A 44 -3.41 -22.92 -17.11
N VAL A 45 -3.44 -22.24 -15.97
CA VAL A 45 -2.26 -21.88 -15.17
C VAL A 45 -2.35 -22.67 -13.87
N GLU A 46 -1.48 -23.65 -13.71
CA GLU A 46 -1.36 -24.44 -12.47
C GLU A 46 -0.78 -23.55 -11.35
N ASP A 47 -1.15 -23.83 -10.10
CA ASP A 47 -0.60 -23.24 -8.87
C ASP A 47 -0.77 -21.72 -8.64
N ARG A 48 -1.62 -21.04 -9.44
CA ARG A 48 -1.88 -19.61 -9.19
C ARG A 48 -2.67 -19.40 -7.89
N VAL A 49 -2.15 -18.58 -6.99
CA VAL A 49 -2.80 -18.16 -5.74
C VAL A 49 -3.23 -16.69 -5.83
N ILE A 50 -4.50 -16.43 -5.55
CA ILE A 50 -5.08 -15.09 -5.45
C ILE A 50 -5.45 -14.83 -4.00
N LEU A 51 -4.94 -13.73 -3.44
CA LEU A 51 -5.45 -13.18 -2.19
C LEU A 51 -6.63 -12.27 -2.51
N ASP A 52 -7.85 -12.77 -2.28
CA ASP A 52 -9.08 -12.00 -2.43
C ASP A 52 -9.45 -11.32 -1.13
N VAL A 53 -9.59 -10.00 -1.14
CA VAL A 53 -9.86 -9.17 0.02
C VAL A 53 -11.23 -8.53 -0.14
N ASP A 54 -12.20 -8.96 0.66
CA ASP A 54 -13.48 -8.26 0.76
C ASP A 54 -13.32 -7.04 1.65
N ALA A 55 -13.58 -5.87 1.09
CA ALA A 55 -13.50 -4.59 1.79
C ALA A 55 -14.87 -3.89 1.81
N GLY A 56 -15.99 -4.59 1.60
CA GLY A 56 -17.33 -4.00 1.47
C GLY A 56 -17.78 -3.14 2.65
N ALA A 57 -17.35 -3.51 3.87
CA ALA A 57 -17.60 -2.79 5.11
C ALA A 57 -16.42 -1.93 5.58
N CYS A 58 -15.31 -1.93 4.83
CA CYS A 58 -14.05 -1.31 5.24
C CYS A 58 -14.02 0.20 4.92
N PRO A 59 -13.72 1.06 5.91
CA PRO A 59 -13.61 2.52 5.75
C PRO A 59 -12.51 2.90 4.74
N GLY A 60 -11.40 2.16 4.72
CA GLY A 60 -10.29 2.33 3.78
C GLY A 60 -10.57 1.80 2.37
N ARG A 61 -11.76 1.24 2.13
CA ARG A 61 -12.27 0.81 0.81
C ARG A 61 -11.38 -0.22 0.07
N GLY A 62 -10.53 -0.93 0.82
CA GLY A 62 -9.54 -1.86 0.28
C GLY A 62 -8.50 -1.19 -0.60
N ASP A 63 -8.24 0.12 -0.41
CA ASP A 63 -7.25 0.84 -1.21
C ASP A 63 -5.87 0.75 -0.54
N LEU A 64 -5.06 -0.25 -0.93
CA LEU A 64 -3.76 -0.52 -0.29
C LEU A 64 -2.75 0.61 -0.51
N ALA A 65 -2.95 1.43 -1.54
CA ALA A 65 -2.12 2.58 -1.84
C ALA A 65 -2.46 3.77 -0.94
N ALA A 66 -3.74 3.95 -0.60
CA ALA A 66 -4.23 5.12 0.13
C ALA A 66 -4.56 4.86 1.61
N SER A 67 -4.66 3.60 2.04
CA SER A 67 -5.04 3.21 3.40
C SER A 67 -3.99 2.29 4.01
N ALA A 68 -3.23 2.83 4.97
CA ALA A 68 -2.22 2.07 5.71
C ALA A 68 -2.82 0.89 6.50
N ASP A 69 -4.05 1.01 6.99
CA ASP A 69 -4.70 -0.08 7.74
C ASP A 69 -5.16 -1.23 6.82
N CYS A 70 -5.64 -0.91 5.61
CA CYS A 70 -5.90 -1.93 4.59
C CYS A 70 -4.61 -2.63 4.16
N LEU A 71 -3.54 -1.86 3.97
CA LEU A 71 -2.22 -2.40 3.65
C LEU A 71 -1.72 -3.34 4.75
N ALA A 72 -1.77 -2.90 6.01
CA ALA A 72 -1.35 -3.69 7.15
C ALA A 72 -2.07 -5.04 7.21
N THR A 73 -3.39 -5.04 7.05
CA THR A 73 -4.21 -6.27 7.05
C THR A 73 -3.79 -7.24 5.95
N VAL A 74 -3.47 -6.72 4.75
CA VAL A 74 -3.03 -7.55 3.62
C VAL A 74 -1.63 -8.10 3.84
N VAL A 75 -0.67 -7.26 4.25
CA VAL A 75 0.71 -7.70 4.50
C VAL A 75 0.77 -8.71 5.64
N GLU A 76 -0.06 -8.55 6.67
CA GLU A 76 -0.20 -9.53 7.73
C GLU A 76 -0.70 -10.88 7.22
N ALA A 77 -1.76 -10.90 6.42
CA ALA A 77 -2.27 -12.13 5.80
C ALA A 77 -1.24 -12.81 4.89
N LEU A 78 -0.43 -12.04 4.16
CA LEU A 78 0.65 -12.56 3.32
C LEU A 78 1.82 -13.15 4.13
N GLY A 79 1.86 -12.93 5.44
CA GLY A 79 2.76 -13.66 6.34
C GLY A 79 2.39 -15.14 6.49
N ASP A 80 1.12 -15.50 6.28
CA ASP A 80 0.65 -16.88 6.41
C ASP A 80 0.81 -17.68 5.11
N ARG A 81 0.62 -17.03 3.96
CA ARG A 81 0.71 -17.66 2.63
C ARG A 81 1.02 -16.62 1.55
N ASP A 82 1.82 -17.02 0.57
CA ASP A 82 2.12 -16.18 -0.60
C ASP A 82 0.93 -16.10 -1.56
N ALA A 83 0.85 -14.99 -2.31
CA ALA A 83 -0.10 -14.82 -3.40
C ALA A 83 0.59 -14.21 -4.64
N ASP A 84 0.19 -14.66 -5.82
CA ASP A 84 0.65 -14.10 -7.10
C ASP A 84 -0.10 -12.82 -7.46
N VAL A 85 -1.34 -12.68 -6.98
CA VAL A 85 -2.18 -11.51 -7.19
C VAL A 85 -2.96 -11.19 -5.93
N ILE A 86 -2.96 -9.91 -5.56
CA ILE A 86 -3.83 -9.40 -4.50
C ILE A 86 -4.97 -8.64 -5.14
N ARG A 87 -6.20 -8.96 -4.74
CA ARG A 87 -7.41 -8.38 -5.30
C ARG A 87 -8.30 -7.85 -4.20
N THR A 88 -8.62 -6.56 -4.22
CA THR A 88 -9.52 -5.95 -3.23
C THR A 88 -10.85 -5.60 -3.87
N ARG A 89 -11.96 -5.86 -3.17
CA ARG A 89 -13.32 -5.60 -3.65
C ARG A 89 -14.04 -4.69 -2.66
N HIS A 90 -14.55 -3.55 -3.12
CA HIS A 90 -15.37 -2.66 -2.31
C HIS A 90 -16.52 -2.08 -3.14
N ARG A 91 -17.77 -2.38 -2.74
CA ARG A 91 -19.00 -1.84 -3.33
C ARG A 91 -19.03 -1.93 -4.87
N GLY A 92 -18.71 -3.11 -5.41
CA GLY A 92 -18.71 -3.38 -6.86
C GLY A 92 -17.50 -2.83 -7.63
N ARG A 93 -16.53 -2.22 -6.95
CA ARG A 93 -15.23 -1.84 -7.50
C ARG A 93 -14.17 -2.86 -7.09
N GLU A 94 -13.42 -3.35 -8.06
CA GLU A 94 -12.27 -4.21 -7.87
C GLU A 94 -10.96 -3.44 -8.11
N ARG A 95 -9.94 -3.73 -7.31
CA ARG A 95 -8.55 -3.35 -7.54
C ARG A 95 -7.70 -4.61 -7.56
N SER A 96 -6.83 -4.75 -8.55
CA SER A 96 -5.89 -5.85 -8.66
C SER A 96 -4.47 -5.31 -8.59
N TYR A 97 -3.69 -5.83 -7.65
CA TYR A 97 -2.25 -5.61 -7.49
C TYR A 97 -1.55 -6.88 -7.97
N ALA A 98 -0.73 -6.76 -9.01
CA ALA A 98 -0.05 -7.86 -9.67
C ALA A 98 1.41 -7.46 -9.96
N ASP A 99 2.19 -8.42 -10.45
CA ASP A 99 3.60 -8.22 -10.82
C ASP A 99 4.39 -7.61 -9.66
N ARG A 100 5.19 -6.58 -9.92
CA ARG A 100 6.05 -5.90 -8.93
C ARG A 100 5.31 -5.47 -7.66
N ALA A 101 4.03 -5.09 -7.78
CA ALA A 101 3.25 -4.71 -6.62
C ALA A 101 2.92 -5.94 -5.74
N ALA A 102 2.56 -7.08 -6.35
CA ALA A 102 2.35 -8.32 -5.62
C ALA A 102 3.66 -8.86 -5.03
N ASP A 103 4.76 -8.79 -5.79
CA ASP A 103 6.08 -9.21 -5.34
C ASP A 103 6.52 -8.46 -4.07
N LEU A 104 6.36 -7.13 -4.04
CA LEU A 104 6.67 -6.32 -2.85
C LEU A 104 5.81 -6.72 -1.65
N LEU A 105 4.49 -6.85 -1.84
CA LEU A 105 3.57 -7.16 -0.74
C LEU A 105 3.82 -8.56 -0.17
N THR A 106 4.07 -9.55 -1.03
CA THR A 106 4.41 -10.91 -0.63
C THR A 106 5.76 -10.96 0.09
N ALA A 107 6.77 -10.27 -0.43
CA ALA A 107 8.07 -10.15 0.24
C ALA A 107 7.96 -9.45 1.62
N ALA A 108 7.09 -8.44 1.73
CA ALA A 108 6.80 -7.76 2.99
C ALA A 108 6.17 -8.68 4.03
N GLY A 109 5.21 -9.54 3.64
CA GLY A 109 4.61 -10.54 4.53
C GLY A 109 5.64 -11.55 5.05
N ARG A 110 6.44 -12.13 4.16
CA ARG A 110 7.57 -13.02 4.52
C ARG A 110 8.58 -12.34 5.44
N PHE A 111 8.90 -11.08 5.18
CA PHE A 111 9.82 -10.31 6.02
C PHE A 111 9.26 -10.08 7.41
N ARG A 112 7.99 -9.68 7.52
CA ARG A 112 7.28 -9.49 8.81
C ARG A 112 7.33 -10.75 9.65
N GLU A 113 7.03 -11.91 9.06
CA GLU A 113 7.07 -13.22 9.74
C GLU A 113 8.46 -13.51 10.32
N ARG A 114 9.53 -13.36 9.52
CA ARG A 114 10.88 -13.68 9.96
C ARG A 114 11.50 -12.67 10.91
N VAL A 115 11.24 -11.38 10.70
CA VAL A 115 11.86 -10.31 11.50
C VAL A 115 11.16 -10.13 12.85
N GLY A 116 9.88 -10.50 12.98
CA GLY A 116 9.09 -10.32 14.20
C GLY A 116 9.71 -10.95 15.45
N PHE A 117 10.36 -12.11 15.31
CA PHE A 117 11.07 -12.76 16.42
C PHE A 117 12.29 -12.00 16.94
N ARG A 118 12.76 -10.99 16.20
CA ARG A 118 14.01 -10.28 16.50
C ARG A 118 13.83 -8.78 16.65
N GLU A 119 12.96 -8.17 15.86
CA GLU A 119 12.75 -6.73 15.84
C GLU A 119 11.29 -6.38 15.55
N GLU A 120 10.49 -6.41 16.61
CA GLU A 120 9.05 -6.13 16.58
C GLU A 120 8.72 -4.77 15.95
N ARG A 121 9.47 -3.71 16.29
CA ARG A 121 9.27 -2.36 15.71
C ARG A 121 9.38 -2.33 14.19
N LEU A 122 10.28 -3.13 13.62
CA LEU A 122 10.45 -3.21 12.17
C LEU A 122 9.41 -4.13 11.53
N ALA A 123 8.99 -5.19 12.24
CA ALA A 123 7.87 -6.03 11.85
C ALA A 123 6.53 -5.25 11.81
N GLU A 124 6.31 -4.33 12.74
CA GLU A 124 5.15 -3.43 12.73
C GLU A 124 5.26 -2.38 11.62
N ARG A 125 6.47 -1.85 11.38
CA ARG A 125 6.70 -0.84 10.33
C ARG A 125 6.37 -1.39 8.95
N VAL A 126 6.85 -2.59 8.61
CA VAL A 126 6.67 -3.15 7.27
C VAL A 126 5.18 -3.36 6.92
N LEU A 127 4.30 -3.54 7.90
CA LEU A 127 2.85 -3.64 7.67
C LEU A 127 2.28 -2.36 7.05
N ARG A 128 2.76 -1.18 7.46
CA ARG A 128 2.21 0.12 7.03
C ARG A 128 3.09 0.85 6.03
N ASP A 129 4.38 0.51 5.98
CA ASP A 129 5.39 1.14 5.12
C ASP A 129 6.45 0.11 4.67
N PRO A 130 6.12 -0.78 3.70
CA PRO A 130 7.05 -1.78 3.20
C PRO A 130 8.33 -1.19 2.60
N LEU A 131 8.21 -0.08 1.86
CA LEU A 131 9.36 0.56 1.21
C LEU A 131 10.29 1.21 2.23
N GLY A 132 9.76 1.98 3.19
CA GLY A 132 10.59 2.56 4.23
C GLY A 132 11.18 1.50 5.18
N ALA A 133 10.49 0.38 5.41
CA ALA A 133 11.06 -0.77 6.11
C ALA A 133 12.23 -1.40 5.34
N ALA A 134 12.13 -1.52 4.00
CA ALA A 134 13.21 -2.02 3.15
C ALA A 134 14.44 -1.08 3.21
N VAL A 135 14.22 0.23 3.07
CA VAL A 135 15.28 1.25 3.19
C VAL A 135 16.00 1.15 4.53
N GLU A 136 15.23 1.08 5.61
CA GLU A 136 15.79 0.97 6.96
C GLU A 136 16.57 -0.33 7.15
N ALA A 137 16.04 -1.47 6.67
CA ALA A 137 16.70 -2.76 6.78
C ALA A 137 18.02 -2.82 6.00
N ALA A 138 18.09 -2.20 4.82
CA ALA A 138 19.31 -2.21 4.02
C ALA A 138 20.40 -1.24 4.52
N GLY A 139 20.02 -0.17 5.23
CA GLY A 139 20.93 0.71 5.96
C GLY A 139 21.54 0.06 7.21
N ARG A 140 20.97 -1.06 7.70
CA ARG A 140 21.47 -1.78 8.88
C ARG A 140 22.55 -2.80 8.53
N ALA A 141 23.40 -3.10 9.50
CA ALA A 141 24.29 -4.25 9.45
C ALA A 141 23.65 -5.47 10.16
N GLY A 142 24.01 -6.67 9.72
CA GLY A 142 23.70 -7.90 10.46
C GLY A 142 22.38 -8.60 10.07
N PRO A 143 21.74 -9.34 11.00
CA PRO A 143 20.65 -10.25 10.68
C PRO A 143 19.44 -9.61 10.00
N THR A 144 19.07 -8.39 10.38
CA THR A 144 17.91 -7.68 9.80
C THR A 144 18.08 -7.47 8.30
N LYS A 145 19.25 -7.01 7.85
CA LYS A 145 19.56 -6.84 6.42
C LYS A 145 19.56 -8.17 5.68
N ARG A 146 20.10 -9.23 6.29
CA ARG A 146 20.10 -10.58 5.71
C ARG A 146 18.68 -11.10 5.51
N ILE A 147 17.83 -10.99 6.53
CA ILE A 147 16.42 -11.42 6.44
C ILE A 147 15.70 -10.64 5.33
N ALA A 148 15.91 -9.32 5.24
CA ALA A 148 15.32 -8.50 4.17
C ALA A 148 15.78 -8.93 2.76
N ALA A 149 17.04 -9.35 2.62
CA ALA A 149 17.54 -9.89 1.35
C ALA A 149 16.95 -11.28 1.05
N GLU A 150 16.96 -12.20 2.01
CA GLU A 150 16.48 -13.59 1.85
C GLU A 150 14.97 -13.70 1.63
N THR A 151 14.20 -12.72 2.10
CA THR A 151 12.74 -12.65 1.87
C THR A 151 12.38 -11.99 0.55
N GLY A 152 13.37 -11.42 -0.16
CA GLY A 152 13.19 -10.70 -1.41
C GLY A 152 12.72 -9.25 -1.23
N LEU A 153 12.59 -8.75 0.01
CA LEU A 153 12.06 -7.41 0.28
C LEU A 153 12.92 -6.31 -0.36
N LEU A 154 14.25 -6.44 -0.28
CA LEU A 154 15.17 -5.45 -0.86
C LEU A 154 15.06 -5.42 -2.39
N SER A 155 15.10 -6.57 -3.04
CA SER A 155 14.98 -6.68 -4.50
C SER A 155 13.62 -6.21 -5.00
N ALA A 156 12.52 -6.57 -4.33
CA ALA A 156 11.19 -6.11 -4.71
C ALA A 156 11.02 -4.59 -4.55
N ALA A 157 11.61 -4.00 -3.49
CA ALA A 157 11.60 -2.55 -3.30
C ALA A 157 12.41 -1.81 -4.37
N GLU A 158 13.53 -2.38 -4.80
CA GLU A 158 14.37 -1.90 -5.91
C GLU A 158 13.62 -1.93 -7.25
N ASP A 159 13.01 -3.07 -7.57
CA ASP A 159 12.27 -3.28 -8.81
C ASP A 159 11.05 -2.35 -8.94
N LEU A 160 10.36 -2.10 -7.82
CA LEU A 160 9.24 -1.17 -7.77
C LEU A 160 9.71 0.30 -7.78
N GLY A 161 10.88 0.59 -7.22
CA GLY A 161 11.49 1.93 -7.19
C GLY A 161 12.03 2.41 -8.55
N GLY A 162 12.22 1.50 -9.52
CA GLY A 162 12.68 1.83 -10.87
C GLY A 162 14.18 1.68 -11.10
N GLY A 163 14.88 0.84 -10.32
CA GLY A 163 16.30 0.53 -10.54
C GLY A 163 17.27 1.39 -9.71
N GLU A 164 18.39 1.83 -10.32
CA GLU A 164 19.58 2.42 -9.65
C GLU A 164 19.30 3.62 -8.72
N ASN A 165 18.11 4.24 -8.82
CA ASN A 165 17.58 5.18 -7.83
C ASN A 165 16.89 4.44 -6.66
N TRP A 166 17.69 3.66 -5.95
CA TRP A 166 17.37 3.13 -4.63
C TRP A 166 17.01 4.29 -3.70
N PRO A 167 15.81 4.38 -3.13
CA PRO A 167 15.17 5.69 -2.95
C PRO A 167 15.95 6.57 -1.97
N GLU A 168 16.47 7.69 -2.48
CA GLU A 168 16.47 8.94 -1.73
C GLU A 168 14.99 9.21 -1.39
N SER A 169 14.67 8.86 -0.16
CA SER A 169 13.34 8.88 0.48
C SER A 169 12.56 10.14 0.14
N ASP A 170 11.37 9.98 -0.46
CA ASP A 170 10.23 10.93 -0.46
C ASP A 170 9.05 10.46 -1.36
N GLY A 171 9.23 9.41 -2.16
CA GLY A 171 8.14 8.83 -2.95
C GLY A 171 7.10 8.12 -2.07
N VAL A 172 5.85 8.61 -2.09
CA VAL A 172 4.74 7.98 -1.34
C VAL A 172 4.45 6.61 -1.94
N LEU A 173 4.31 5.58 -1.10
CA LEU A 173 3.95 4.21 -1.51
C LEU A 173 2.74 4.19 -2.46
N SER A 174 1.80 5.13 -2.27
CA SER A 174 0.62 5.31 -3.10
C SER A 174 0.91 5.49 -4.59
N ASP A 175 2.02 6.16 -4.92
CA ASP A 175 2.39 6.49 -6.30
C ASP A 175 3.00 5.29 -7.02
N ARG A 176 3.52 4.33 -6.25
CA ARG A 176 4.21 3.13 -6.75
C ARG A 176 3.33 1.88 -6.74
N LEU A 177 2.44 1.72 -5.77
CA LEU A 177 1.46 0.63 -5.72
C LEU A 177 0.31 0.87 -6.70
N ARG A 178 0.59 0.69 -7.99
CA ARG A 178 -0.42 0.80 -9.05
C ARG A 178 -1.38 -0.39 -9.01
N ALA A 179 -2.66 -0.09 -8.79
CA ALA A 179 -3.73 -1.07 -8.98
C ALA A 179 -4.32 -0.98 -10.40
N HIS A 180 -4.64 -2.14 -10.97
CA HIS A 180 -5.58 -2.22 -12.09
C HIS A 180 -7.02 -2.18 -11.53
N VAL A 181 -7.83 -1.22 -11.99
CA VAL A 181 -9.16 -0.95 -11.42
C VAL A 181 -10.24 -1.33 -12.45
N GLY A 182 -11.28 -2.03 -12.00
CA GLY A 182 -12.43 -2.36 -12.84
C GLY A 182 -13.70 -2.57 -12.03
N PRO A 183 -14.88 -2.51 -12.64
CA PRO A 183 -16.11 -2.97 -12.00
C PRO A 183 -16.06 -4.51 -11.87
N THR A 184 -16.61 -5.06 -10.78
CA THR A 184 -16.57 -6.52 -10.51
C THR A 184 -17.24 -7.37 -11.60
N ALA A 185 -18.15 -6.80 -12.38
CA ALA A 185 -18.88 -7.48 -13.46
C ALA A 185 -18.16 -7.46 -14.83
N ALA A 186 -17.03 -6.77 -14.98
CA ALA A 186 -16.32 -6.68 -16.26
C ALA A 186 -14.98 -7.41 -16.21
N THR A 187 -14.72 -8.24 -17.23
CA THR A 187 -13.43 -8.95 -17.41
C THR A 187 -12.31 -8.03 -17.92
N ALA A 188 -12.63 -6.79 -18.31
CA ALA A 188 -11.69 -5.77 -18.74
C ALA A 188 -11.22 -4.91 -17.56
N ARG A 189 -9.90 -4.87 -17.31
CA ARG A 189 -9.28 -4.08 -16.24
C ARG A 189 -8.65 -2.81 -16.82
N VAL A 190 -8.87 -1.66 -16.17
CA VAL A 190 -8.37 -0.36 -16.64
C VAL A 190 -7.39 0.20 -15.61
N ALA A 191 -6.18 0.57 -16.03
CA ALA A 191 -5.29 1.35 -15.17
C ALA A 191 -5.89 2.75 -14.98
N ALA A 192 -6.08 3.18 -13.72
CA ALA A 192 -6.76 4.44 -13.40
C ALA A 192 -5.91 5.70 -13.64
N SER A 193 -4.61 5.53 -13.84
CA SER A 193 -3.66 6.60 -14.14
C SER A 193 -2.94 6.30 -15.45
N PRO A 194 -2.64 7.32 -16.27
CA PRO A 194 -1.87 7.15 -17.50
C PRO A 194 -0.46 6.58 -17.22
N PRO A 195 0.19 5.97 -18.22
CA PRO A 195 1.59 5.55 -18.09
C PRO A 195 2.48 6.76 -17.78
N PRO A 196 3.49 6.62 -16.91
CA PRO A 196 4.44 7.70 -16.63
C PRO A 196 5.21 8.04 -17.91
N GLY A 197 5.39 9.33 -18.20
CA GLY A 197 6.06 9.79 -19.42
C GLY A 197 5.21 9.77 -20.70
N ALA A 198 3.97 9.26 -20.66
CA ALA A 198 3.12 9.21 -21.84
C ALA A 198 2.52 10.58 -22.21
N THR A 199 2.52 10.90 -23.49
CA THR A 199 1.99 12.16 -24.04
C THR A 199 0.54 11.98 -24.46
N LEU A 200 -0.34 12.91 -24.05
CA LEU A 200 -1.74 12.91 -24.49
C LEU A 200 -1.82 13.29 -25.98
N VAL A 201 -2.32 12.37 -26.79
CA VAL A 201 -2.51 12.55 -28.24
C VAL A 201 -3.88 13.13 -28.53
N ASP A 202 -4.92 12.54 -27.93
CA ASP A 202 -6.30 12.87 -28.29
C ASP A 202 -7.28 12.60 -27.13
N ARG A 203 -8.46 13.24 -27.20
CA ARG A 203 -9.54 13.10 -26.21
C ARG A 203 -10.90 13.28 -26.88
N TRP A 204 -11.81 12.35 -26.63
CA TRP A 204 -13.22 12.48 -27.02
C TRP A 204 -14.16 11.86 -26.00
N THR A 205 -15.44 12.23 -26.10
CA THR A 205 -16.52 11.68 -25.28
C THR A 205 -17.32 10.69 -26.13
N VAL A 206 -17.63 9.52 -25.57
CA VAL A 206 -18.46 8.51 -26.25
C VAL A 206 -19.93 8.65 -25.82
N PRO A 207 -20.89 8.09 -26.58
CA PRO A 207 -22.33 8.24 -26.31
C PRO A 207 -22.79 7.79 -24.91
N THR A 208 -22.00 6.94 -24.24
CA THR A 208 -22.25 6.51 -22.85
C THR A 208 -21.90 7.58 -21.80
N GLY A 209 -21.39 8.74 -22.21
CA GLY A 209 -20.93 9.81 -21.32
C GLY A 209 -19.48 9.62 -20.83
N ALA A 210 -18.84 8.49 -21.13
CA ALA A 210 -17.45 8.26 -20.76
C ALA A 210 -16.49 9.14 -21.59
N THR A 211 -15.40 9.61 -20.96
CA THR A 211 -14.30 10.31 -21.61
C THR A 211 -13.18 9.34 -21.94
N VAL A 212 -12.81 9.25 -23.21
CA VAL A 212 -11.64 8.49 -23.67
C VAL A 212 -10.48 9.45 -23.90
N ARG A 213 -9.28 9.08 -23.44
CA ARG A 213 -8.02 9.78 -23.67
C ARG A 213 -7.02 8.81 -24.30
N LEU A 214 -6.42 9.21 -25.42
CA LEU A 214 -5.41 8.44 -26.13
C LEU A 214 -4.02 8.96 -25.76
N TYR A 215 -3.15 8.07 -25.33
CA TYR A 215 -1.77 8.39 -24.99
C TYR A 215 -0.79 7.66 -25.91
N ASP A 216 0.30 8.35 -26.23
CA ASP A 216 1.50 7.79 -26.85
C ASP A 216 2.55 7.59 -25.76
N GLY A 217 3.21 6.45 -25.74
CA GLY A 217 4.25 6.10 -24.76
C GLY A 217 5.30 5.19 -25.38
N ASP A 218 6.29 4.77 -24.60
CA ASP A 218 7.39 3.94 -25.10
C ASP A 218 6.98 2.49 -25.46
N ASP A 219 5.70 2.14 -25.29
CA ASP A 219 5.19 0.81 -25.60
C ASP A 219 4.76 0.69 -27.06
N SER A 220 4.80 -0.53 -27.60
CA SER A 220 4.48 -0.85 -29.00
C SER A 220 2.99 -0.64 -29.35
N LEU A 221 2.13 -0.46 -28.33
CA LEU A 221 0.70 -0.30 -28.46
C LEU A 221 0.23 1.05 -27.92
N ARG A 222 -0.69 1.68 -28.65
CA ARG A 222 -1.35 2.92 -28.21
C ARG A 222 -2.20 2.66 -26.97
N THR A 223 -2.07 3.53 -25.96
CA THR A 223 -2.78 3.38 -24.68
C THR A 223 -4.05 4.21 -24.66
N TYR A 224 -5.21 3.57 -24.45
CA TYR A 224 -6.50 4.25 -24.27
C TYR A 224 -6.89 4.24 -22.80
N HIS A 225 -7.14 5.43 -22.24
CA HIS A 225 -7.59 5.61 -20.88
C HIS A 225 -9.04 6.09 -20.86
N LEU A 226 -9.91 5.35 -20.18
CA LEU A 226 -11.36 5.59 -20.17
C LEU A 226 -11.80 6.02 -18.77
N THR A 227 -12.36 7.22 -18.67
CA THR A 227 -13.00 7.74 -17.46
C THR A 227 -14.52 7.60 -17.62
N PRO A 228 -15.19 6.74 -16.85
CA PRO A 228 -16.66 6.65 -16.83
C PRO A 228 -17.32 7.97 -16.41
N PRO A 229 -18.60 8.20 -16.76
CA PRO A 229 -19.37 9.36 -16.29
C PRO A 229 -19.53 9.39 -14.76
#